data_AF-A0A0S6UKD3-F1
#
_entry.id   AF-A0A0S6UKD3-F1
#
_cell.length_a   1.000
_cell.length_b   1.000
_cell.length_c   1.000
_cell.angle_alpha   90.00
_cell.angle_beta   90.00
_cell.angle_gamma   90.00
#
_symmetry.space_group_name_H-M   'P 1'
#
loop_
_entity.id
_entity.type
_entity.pdbx_description
1 polymer ?
#
loop_
_entity_poly.entity_id
_entity_poly.type
_entity_poly.pdbx_seq_one_letter_code
_entity_poly.pdbx_strand_id
1 'polypeptide(L)'
;MTTLSADRRRSSKIALALAGLSVMLGACNTTEIVTQTVPTDYRQRHPIAVQEGKKSIVIFVGKSRGGLSAAQHADVAGIARDWMREGSGSVVVDVPVDTANSRAAAASYQEIRSVLTSGGVPSRAIVQRPYRPDDPGLLPTIRLSYSKITAVAGPCGLWPEDVGPNILNAGYTENRPYFNLGCASQRNLAAMIDNPADLEQPRAETPAYTARRDIAFERYRKGTTTATTYPEADKAKLSDTGR
;
A
#
# COMPACT_ATOMS: atom_id res chain seq x y z
N MET A 1 50.20 -17.96 72.11
CA MET A 1 48.78 -17.66 71.84
C MET A 1 48.65 -16.25 71.25
N THR A 2 48.76 -16.05 69.93
CA THR A 2 48.44 -14.74 69.27
C THR A 2 48.17 -14.82 67.76
N THR A 3 48.39 -15.96 67.09
CA THR A 3 48.29 -16.06 65.62
C THR A 3 46.87 -16.10 65.05
N LEU A 4 45.85 -16.45 65.85
CA LEU A 4 44.45 -16.56 65.40
C LEU A 4 43.79 -15.21 65.06
N SER A 5 44.28 -14.10 65.62
CA SER A 5 43.65 -12.77 65.48
C SER A 5 43.99 -12.06 64.16
N ALA A 6 45.18 -12.33 63.62
CA ALA A 6 45.64 -11.75 62.35
C ALA A 6 44.90 -12.34 61.14
N ASP A 7 44.63 -13.64 61.18
CA ASP A 7 43.97 -14.36 60.08
C ASP A 7 42.50 -13.93 59.94
N ARG A 8 41.79 -13.84 61.07
CA ARG A 8 40.39 -13.37 61.13
C ARG A 8 40.21 -11.95 60.59
N ARG A 9 41.17 -11.04 60.85
CA ARG A 9 41.16 -9.67 60.28
C ARG A 9 41.40 -9.65 58.77
N ARG A 10 42.18 -10.60 58.23
CA ARG A 10 42.44 -10.73 56.80
C ARG A 10 41.22 -11.28 56.06
N SER A 11 40.54 -12.28 56.65
CA SER A 11 39.27 -12.81 56.14
C SER A 11 38.17 -11.75 56.13
N SER A 12 38.06 -10.93 57.19
CA SER A 12 37.09 -9.82 57.25
C SER A 12 37.32 -8.76 56.17
N LYS A 13 38.57 -8.42 55.86
CA LYS A 13 38.89 -7.45 54.80
C LYS A 13 38.54 -7.96 53.41
N ILE A 14 38.77 -9.24 53.15
CA ILE A 14 38.42 -9.89 51.87
C ILE A 14 36.89 -9.96 51.72
N ALA A 15 36.17 -10.32 52.77
CA ALA A 15 34.71 -10.33 52.75
C ALA A 15 34.12 -8.93 52.49
N LEU A 16 34.70 -7.89 53.10
CA LEU A 16 34.26 -6.51 52.88
C LEU A 16 34.54 -6.03 51.45
N ALA A 17 35.68 -6.41 50.89
CA ALA A 17 36.05 -6.08 49.51
C ALA A 17 35.14 -6.79 48.50
N LEU A 18 34.81 -8.06 48.73
CA LEU A 18 33.87 -8.82 47.89
C LEU A 18 32.45 -8.26 47.99
N ALA A 19 31.99 -7.88 49.19
CA ALA A 19 30.70 -7.24 49.39
C ALA A 19 30.63 -5.87 48.67
N GLY A 20 31.69 -5.07 48.77
CA GLY A 20 31.80 -3.80 48.05
C GLY A 20 31.78 -3.97 46.54
N LEU A 21 32.46 -5.00 46.01
CA LEU A 21 32.44 -5.32 44.58
C LEU A 21 31.03 -5.74 44.12
N SER A 22 30.32 -6.56 44.90
CA SER A 22 28.94 -6.97 44.55
C SER A 22 27.95 -5.80 44.54
N VAL A 23 28.12 -4.79 45.40
CA VAL A 23 27.28 -3.58 45.37
C VAL A 23 27.56 -2.73 44.13
N MET A 24 28.83 -2.64 43.71
CA MET A 24 29.21 -1.92 42.49
C MET A 24 28.70 -2.61 41.21
N LEU A 25 28.55 -3.94 41.21
CA LEU A 25 27.97 -4.67 40.07
C LEU A 25 26.42 -4.61 40.01
N GLY A 26 25.75 -4.18 41.09
CA GLY A 26 24.27 -4.10 41.16
C GLY A 26 23.67 -2.86 40.45
N ALA A 27 24.49 -1.94 39.95
CA ALA A 27 24.03 -0.66 39.38
C ALA A 27 23.51 -0.76 37.93
N CYS A 28 23.64 -1.91 37.27
CA CYS A 28 23.06 -2.14 35.94
C CYS A 28 21.66 -2.76 36.06
N ASN A 29 20.69 -2.01 36.61
CA ASN A 29 19.29 -2.33 36.41
C ASN A 29 18.74 -1.39 35.34
N THR A 30 18.77 -1.83 34.08
CA THR A 30 18.07 -1.15 32.99
C THR A 30 16.58 -1.40 33.17
N THR A 31 15.91 -0.55 33.95
CA THR A 31 14.46 -0.52 34.00
C THR A 31 13.95 -0.16 32.61
N GLU A 32 13.41 -1.15 31.89
CA GLU A 32 12.70 -0.92 30.65
C GLU A 32 11.41 -0.15 31.00
N ILE A 33 11.44 1.17 30.81
CA ILE A 33 10.27 2.03 31.01
C ILE A 33 9.31 1.73 29.86
N VAL A 34 8.40 0.79 30.08
CA VAL A 34 7.29 0.49 29.15
C VAL A 34 6.19 1.54 29.36
N THR A 35 6.45 2.77 28.92
CA THR A 35 5.39 3.78 28.71
C THR A 35 4.80 3.53 27.34
N GLN A 36 3.56 3.01 27.27
CA GLN A 36 2.75 2.78 26.06
C GLN A 36 3.46 3.12 24.74
N THR A 37 4.33 2.22 24.29
CA THR A 37 5.28 2.53 23.24
C THR A 37 4.58 2.46 21.90
N VAL A 38 4.53 3.57 21.18
CA VAL A 38 4.32 3.54 19.73
C VAL A 38 5.32 2.54 19.16
N PRO A 39 4.89 1.52 18.39
CA PRO A 39 5.79 0.51 17.86
C PRO A 39 6.99 1.14 17.16
N THR A 40 8.20 0.60 17.40
CA THR A 40 9.42 1.01 16.71
C THR A 40 9.44 0.54 15.26
N ASP A 41 8.78 -0.59 14.98
CA ASP A 41 8.62 -1.12 13.62
C ASP A 41 7.68 -0.24 12.78
N TYR A 42 8.19 0.24 11.64
CA TYR A 42 7.44 1.05 10.69
C TYR A 42 6.21 0.32 10.14
N ARG A 43 6.23 -1.02 10.07
CA ARG A 43 5.11 -1.83 9.56
C ARG A 43 3.90 -1.78 10.48
N GLN A 44 4.16 -1.74 11.79
CA GLN A 44 3.14 -1.64 12.82
C GLN A 44 2.70 -0.19 13.04
N ARG A 45 3.64 0.76 12.90
CA ARG A 45 3.39 2.20 13.05
C ARG A 45 2.62 2.80 11.86
N HIS A 46 2.97 2.39 10.64
CA HIS A 46 2.38 2.84 9.38
C HIS A 46 1.84 1.62 8.61
N PRO A 47 0.80 0.94 9.15
CA PRO A 47 0.23 -0.22 8.46
C PRO A 47 -0.45 0.22 7.16
N ILE A 48 -0.40 -0.65 6.16
CA ILE A 48 -1.21 -0.49 4.95
C ILE A 48 -2.58 -1.05 5.29
N ALA A 49 -3.57 -0.17 5.41
CA ALA A 49 -4.94 -0.53 5.70
C ALA A 49 -5.74 -0.67 4.40
N VAL A 50 -6.60 -1.69 4.34
CA VAL A 50 -7.56 -1.87 3.27
C VAL A 50 -8.89 -1.22 3.66
N GLN A 51 -9.37 -0.28 2.85
CA GLN A 51 -10.60 0.46 3.11
C GLN A 51 -11.40 0.70 1.82
N GLU A 52 -12.69 1.00 1.99
CA GLU A 52 -13.51 1.46 0.89
C GLU A 52 -13.07 2.87 0.45
N GLY A 53 -12.69 2.97 -0.82
CA GLY A 53 -12.37 4.21 -1.50
C GLY A 53 -13.42 4.55 -2.55
N LYS A 54 -13.35 5.78 -3.05
CA LYS A 54 -14.25 6.28 -4.09
C LYS A 54 -13.44 6.72 -5.30
N LYS A 55 -13.82 6.24 -6.47
CA LYS A 55 -13.33 6.76 -7.75
C LYS A 55 -14.41 7.63 -8.37
N SER A 56 -14.02 8.80 -8.87
CA SER A 56 -14.96 9.72 -9.51
C SER A 56 -14.33 10.53 -10.62
N ILE A 57 -15.13 10.83 -11.64
CA ILE A 57 -14.79 11.78 -12.70
C ILE A 57 -15.92 12.79 -12.86
N VAL A 58 -15.58 13.96 -13.43
CA VAL A 58 -16.51 15.05 -13.68
C VAL A 58 -16.60 15.29 -15.19
N ILE A 59 -17.82 15.33 -15.70
CA ILE A 59 -18.14 15.57 -17.10
C ILE A 59 -18.80 16.95 -17.20
N PHE A 60 -18.14 17.84 -17.93
CA PHE A 60 -18.63 19.18 -18.21
C PHE A 60 -19.59 19.15 -19.41
N VAL A 61 -20.82 19.61 -19.19
CA VAL A 61 -21.85 19.68 -20.23
C VAL A 61 -22.27 21.13 -20.42
N GLY A 62 -22.12 21.64 -21.65
CA GLY A 62 -22.54 23.00 -22.00
C GLY A 62 -24.07 23.16 -22.05
N LYS A 63 -24.55 24.41 -22.08
CA LYS A 63 -25.99 24.72 -22.13
C LYS A 63 -26.67 24.26 -23.42
N SER A 64 -25.99 24.38 -24.56
CA SER A 64 -26.60 24.25 -25.89
C SER A 64 -26.29 22.94 -26.63
N ARG A 65 -25.31 22.15 -26.14
CA ARG A 65 -24.89 20.90 -26.77
C ARG A 65 -24.95 19.77 -25.76
N GLY A 66 -25.86 18.82 -25.99
CA GLY A 66 -25.83 17.54 -25.32
C GLY A 66 -24.77 16.62 -25.93
N GLY A 67 -24.38 15.60 -25.18
CA GLY A 67 -23.46 14.57 -25.61
C GLY A 67 -21.99 14.84 -25.27
N LEU A 68 -21.21 13.78 -25.23
CA LEU A 68 -19.83 13.76 -24.77
C LEU A 68 -18.89 14.30 -25.85
N SER A 69 -17.83 14.98 -25.42
CA SER A 69 -16.66 15.18 -26.30
C SER A 69 -15.92 13.85 -26.49
N ALA A 70 -15.08 13.74 -27.52
CA ALA A 70 -14.28 12.53 -27.73
C ALA A 70 -13.41 12.18 -26.50
N ALA A 71 -12.85 13.19 -25.83
CA ALA A 71 -12.08 13.00 -24.60
C ALA A 71 -12.97 12.49 -23.45
N GLN A 72 -14.13 13.11 -23.22
CA GLN A 72 -15.07 12.68 -22.18
C GLN A 72 -15.62 11.26 -22.45
N HIS A 73 -15.87 10.92 -23.71
CA HIS A 73 -16.26 9.57 -24.10
C HIS A 73 -15.15 8.56 -23.74
N ALA A 74 -13.89 8.89 -24.00
CA ALA A 74 -12.74 8.06 -23.62
C ALA A 74 -12.62 7.92 -22.09
N ASP A 75 -12.87 8.98 -21.33
CA ASP A 75 -12.87 8.96 -19.86
C ASP A 75 -13.96 8.05 -19.30
N VAL A 76 -15.19 8.15 -19.83
CA VAL A 76 -16.32 7.29 -19.42
C VAL A 76 -16.04 5.83 -19.79
N ALA A 77 -15.49 5.57 -20.98
CA ALA A 77 -15.06 4.23 -21.37
C ALA A 77 -13.93 3.69 -20.47
N GLY A 78 -13.02 4.55 -20.01
CA GLY A 78 -12.00 4.22 -19.01
C GLY A 78 -12.62 3.81 -17.68
N ILE A 79 -13.59 4.58 -17.17
CA ILE A 79 -14.34 4.25 -15.97
C ILE A 79 -15.06 2.91 -16.09
N ALA A 80 -15.65 2.60 -17.24
CA ALA A 80 -16.29 1.30 -17.46
C ALA A 80 -15.29 0.14 -17.32
N ARG A 81 -14.12 0.25 -17.98
CA ARG A 81 -13.05 -0.77 -17.90
C ARG A 81 -12.51 -0.92 -16.48
N ASP A 82 -12.32 0.18 -15.78
CA ASP A 82 -11.83 0.16 -14.40
C ASP A 82 -12.87 -0.45 -13.47
N TRP A 83 -14.15 -0.08 -13.60
CA TRP A 83 -15.23 -0.65 -12.80
C TRP A 83 -15.32 -2.18 -12.97
N MET A 84 -15.14 -2.70 -14.19
CA MET A 84 -15.11 -4.14 -14.43
C MET A 84 -13.97 -4.88 -13.73
N ARG A 85 -12.86 -4.18 -13.41
CA ARG A 85 -11.70 -4.73 -12.70
C ARG A 85 -11.75 -4.55 -11.19
N GLU A 86 -12.09 -3.34 -10.73
CA GLU A 86 -11.93 -2.91 -9.33
C GLU A 86 -13.24 -2.46 -8.66
N GLY A 87 -14.37 -2.42 -9.37
CA GLY A 87 -15.65 -1.93 -8.85
C GLY A 87 -16.28 -2.86 -7.81
N SER A 88 -16.56 -2.34 -6.61
CA SER A 88 -17.25 -3.07 -5.55
C SER A 88 -18.71 -2.67 -5.35
N GLY A 89 -19.16 -1.59 -6.00
CA GLY A 89 -20.51 -1.04 -5.87
C GLY A 89 -21.12 -0.57 -7.20
N SER A 90 -22.30 0.04 -7.13
CA SER A 90 -22.96 0.63 -8.31
C SER A 90 -22.23 1.87 -8.82
N VAL A 91 -22.27 2.10 -10.13
CA VAL A 91 -21.86 3.37 -10.75
C VAL A 91 -22.99 4.37 -10.57
N VAL A 92 -22.78 5.33 -9.68
CA VAL A 92 -23.70 6.44 -9.44
C VAL A 92 -23.36 7.58 -10.40
N VAL A 93 -24.36 7.99 -11.18
CA VAL A 93 -24.25 9.12 -12.11
C VAL A 93 -25.12 10.26 -11.60
N ASP A 94 -24.47 11.28 -11.03
CA ASP A 94 -25.12 12.50 -10.57
C ASP A 94 -25.44 13.39 -11.77
N VAL A 95 -26.73 13.63 -12.02
CA VAL A 95 -27.20 14.42 -13.17
C VAL A 95 -27.90 15.69 -12.68
N PRO A 96 -27.48 16.89 -13.14
CA PRO A 96 -28.11 18.12 -12.72
C PRO A 96 -29.53 18.25 -13.28
N VAL A 97 -30.48 18.63 -12.42
CA VAL A 97 -31.89 18.91 -12.78
C VAL A 97 -32.25 20.35 -12.43
N ASP A 98 -33.26 20.91 -13.10
CA ASP A 98 -33.73 22.30 -12.91
C ASP A 98 -32.66 23.37 -13.15
N THR A 99 -31.68 23.06 -14.02
CA THR A 99 -30.61 23.98 -14.42
C THR A 99 -30.71 24.38 -15.89
N ALA A 100 -29.98 25.43 -16.28
CA ALA A 100 -29.90 25.90 -17.65
C ALA A 100 -29.39 24.85 -18.66
N ASN A 101 -28.63 23.84 -18.20
CA ASN A 101 -28.11 22.76 -19.04
C ASN A 101 -28.81 21.40 -18.79
N SER A 102 -29.91 21.35 -18.03
CA SER A 102 -30.61 20.11 -17.65
C SER A 102 -30.99 19.22 -18.85
N ARG A 103 -31.50 19.81 -19.94
CA ARG A 103 -31.82 19.09 -21.18
C ARG A 103 -30.57 18.46 -21.82
N ALA A 104 -29.49 19.23 -21.92
CA ALA A 104 -28.22 18.75 -22.47
C ALA A 104 -27.58 17.67 -21.56
N ALA A 105 -27.71 17.82 -20.24
CA ALA A 105 -27.23 16.85 -19.27
C ALA A 105 -28.01 15.53 -19.35
N ALA A 106 -29.34 15.58 -19.52
CA ALA A 106 -30.16 14.39 -19.71
C ALA A 106 -29.79 13.62 -21.00
N ALA A 107 -29.51 14.34 -22.10
CA ALA A 107 -29.03 13.72 -23.34
C ALA A 107 -27.64 13.10 -23.15
N SER A 108 -26.73 13.80 -22.48
CA SER A 108 -25.38 13.31 -22.17
C SER A 108 -25.42 12.07 -21.26
N TYR A 109 -26.37 12.01 -20.33
CA TYR A 109 -26.58 10.83 -19.48
C TYR A 109 -26.95 9.58 -20.28
N GLN A 110 -27.79 9.70 -21.33
CA GLN A 110 -28.12 8.56 -22.18
C GLN A 110 -26.88 8.04 -22.93
N GLU A 111 -26.03 8.94 -23.42
CA GLU A 111 -24.75 8.57 -24.03
C GLU A 111 -23.82 7.91 -23.02
N ILE A 112 -23.66 8.49 -21.82
CA ILE A 112 -22.87 7.91 -20.72
C ILE A 112 -23.35 6.49 -20.40
N ARG A 113 -24.66 6.30 -20.25
CA ARG A 113 -25.24 4.99 -19.96
C ARG A 113 -24.91 3.99 -21.07
N SER A 114 -25.03 4.38 -22.34
CA SER A 114 -24.66 3.57 -23.49
C SER A 114 -23.19 3.14 -23.43
N VAL A 115 -22.28 4.08 -23.17
CA VAL A 115 -20.82 3.82 -23.07
C VAL A 115 -20.49 2.90 -21.90
N LEU A 116 -21.12 3.10 -20.74
CA LEU A 116 -20.93 2.22 -19.58
C LEU A 116 -21.42 0.80 -19.88
N THR A 117 -22.60 0.66 -20.51
CA THR A 117 -23.15 -0.66 -20.86
C THR A 117 -22.33 -1.36 -21.93
N SER A 118 -21.81 -0.65 -22.94
CA SER A 118 -20.94 -1.24 -23.96
C SER A 118 -19.57 -1.63 -23.40
N GLY A 119 -19.11 -0.95 -22.34
CA GLY A 119 -17.94 -1.32 -21.56
C GLY A 119 -18.15 -2.50 -20.60
N GLY A 120 -19.34 -3.09 -20.55
CA GLY A 120 -19.66 -4.29 -19.75
C GLY A 120 -20.33 -4.02 -18.41
N VAL A 121 -20.55 -2.75 -18.03
CA VAL A 121 -21.23 -2.42 -16.78
C VAL A 121 -22.71 -2.83 -16.89
N PRO A 122 -23.23 -3.71 -16.02
CA PRO A 122 -24.63 -4.13 -16.07
C PRO A 122 -25.56 -2.94 -15.89
N SER A 123 -26.63 -2.85 -16.70
CA SER A 123 -27.61 -1.75 -16.61
C SER A 123 -28.20 -1.56 -15.22
N ARG A 124 -28.31 -2.63 -14.42
CA ARG A 124 -28.80 -2.60 -13.03
C ARG A 124 -27.80 -1.99 -12.03
N ALA A 125 -26.52 -1.95 -12.38
CA ALA A 125 -25.45 -1.36 -11.57
C ALA A 125 -25.24 0.12 -11.89
N ILE A 126 -25.94 0.68 -12.89
CA ILE A 126 -25.87 2.10 -13.24
C ILE A 126 -27.07 2.80 -12.58
N VAL A 127 -26.78 3.65 -11.62
CA VAL A 127 -27.80 4.37 -10.83
C VAL A 127 -27.75 5.86 -11.18
N GLN A 128 -28.83 6.38 -11.74
CA GLN A 128 -28.99 7.81 -11.92
C GLN A 128 -29.39 8.46 -10.61
N ARG A 129 -28.67 9.51 -10.19
CA ARG A 129 -29.07 10.35 -9.07
C ARG A 129 -29.26 11.79 -9.53
N PRO A 130 -30.50 12.30 -9.60
CA PRO A 130 -30.72 13.71 -9.90
C PRO A 130 -30.20 14.57 -8.74
N TYR A 131 -29.58 15.71 -9.04
CA TYR A 131 -29.15 16.68 -8.03
C TYR A 131 -29.42 18.12 -8.49
N ARG A 132 -29.57 19.03 -7.52
CA ARG A 132 -29.65 20.48 -7.78
C ARG A 132 -28.35 21.13 -7.29
N PRO A 133 -27.67 21.95 -8.10
CA PRO A 133 -26.49 22.69 -7.63
C PRO A 133 -26.88 23.68 -6.53
N ASP A 134 -26.00 23.82 -5.53
CA ASP A 134 -26.19 24.79 -4.43
C ASP A 134 -26.11 26.25 -4.94
N ASP A 135 -25.20 26.50 -5.89
CA ASP A 135 -25.03 27.80 -6.54
C ASP A 135 -25.49 27.73 -8.01
N PRO A 136 -26.59 28.42 -8.39
CA PRO A 136 -27.08 28.50 -9.76
C PRO A 136 -26.12 29.18 -10.76
N GLY A 137 -25.14 29.95 -10.27
CA GLY A 137 -24.13 30.63 -11.08
C GLY A 137 -23.02 29.72 -11.59
N LEU A 138 -22.79 28.58 -10.93
CA LEU A 138 -21.78 27.61 -11.33
C LEU A 138 -22.28 26.72 -12.48
N LEU A 139 -21.35 26.28 -13.33
CA LEU A 139 -21.66 25.32 -14.40
C LEU A 139 -22.04 23.97 -13.78
N PRO A 140 -23.30 23.49 -13.93
CA PRO A 140 -23.69 22.19 -13.43
C PRO A 140 -23.00 21.09 -14.22
N THR A 141 -22.49 20.06 -13.54
CA THR A 141 -21.68 19.00 -14.15
C THR A 141 -22.28 17.63 -13.87
N ILE A 142 -22.02 16.66 -14.73
CA ILE A 142 -22.37 15.27 -14.44
C ILE A 142 -21.19 14.65 -13.68
N ARG A 143 -21.44 13.99 -12.55
CA ARG A 143 -20.40 13.28 -11.79
C ARG A 143 -20.65 11.79 -11.84
N LEU A 144 -19.66 11.03 -12.33
CA LEU A 144 -19.69 9.58 -12.24
C LEU A 144 -18.88 9.18 -11.03
N SER A 145 -19.40 8.27 -10.21
CA SER A 145 -18.62 7.72 -9.12
C SER A 145 -19.02 6.29 -8.77
N TYR A 146 -18.07 5.52 -8.26
CA TYR A 146 -18.30 4.18 -7.74
C TYR A 146 -17.36 3.88 -6.58
N SER A 147 -17.79 2.94 -5.74
CA SER A 147 -16.98 2.40 -4.65
C SER A 147 -15.98 1.37 -5.16
N LYS A 148 -14.77 1.41 -4.62
CA LYS A 148 -13.73 0.42 -4.86
C LYS A 148 -12.94 0.13 -3.60
N ILE A 149 -12.23 -0.98 -3.56
CA ILE A 149 -11.32 -1.28 -2.46
C ILE A 149 -10.00 -0.51 -2.71
N THR A 150 -9.45 0.12 -1.67
CA THR A 150 -8.20 0.90 -1.74
C THR A 150 -7.27 0.54 -0.59
N ALA A 151 -5.97 0.52 -0.88
CA ALA A 151 -4.92 0.43 0.13
C ALA A 151 -4.44 1.84 0.49
N VAL A 152 -4.40 2.17 1.78
CA VAL A 152 -3.96 3.48 2.27
C VAL A 152 -3.00 3.28 3.44
N ALA A 153 -1.95 4.11 3.49
CA ALA A 153 -1.04 4.17 4.63
C ALA A 153 -0.86 5.61 5.12
N GLY A 154 -1.04 5.80 6.43
CA GLY A 154 -0.81 7.02 7.17
C GLY A 154 -1.69 8.23 6.79
N PRO A 155 -1.62 9.28 7.61
CA PRO A 155 -1.12 10.56 7.16
C PRO A 155 0.40 10.64 7.44
N CYS A 156 1.20 10.80 6.40
CA CYS A 156 2.65 11.01 6.55
C CYS A 156 2.96 12.48 6.86
N GLY A 157 4.11 12.73 7.52
CA GLY A 157 4.58 14.09 7.81
C GLY A 157 4.33 14.55 9.25
N LEU A 158 4.04 13.61 10.15
CA LEU A 158 3.92 13.88 11.59
C LEU A 158 5.29 13.77 12.26
N TRP A 159 5.72 14.81 12.97
CA TRP A 159 7.01 14.82 13.67
C TRP A 159 6.79 15.11 15.16
N PRO A 160 6.37 14.10 15.96
CA PRO A 160 6.10 14.28 17.39
C PRO A 160 7.36 14.59 18.21
N GLU A 161 8.52 14.13 17.72
CA GLU A 161 9.82 14.34 18.32
C GLU A 161 10.75 15.02 17.31
N ASP A 162 11.69 15.82 17.81
CA ASP A 162 12.76 16.38 17.00
C ASP A 162 13.72 15.27 16.55
N VAL A 163 14.06 15.27 15.26
CA VAL A 163 14.98 14.32 14.61
C VAL A 163 16.44 14.76 14.78
N GLY A 164 16.65 16.00 15.19
CA GLY A 164 17.97 16.57 15.44
C GLY A 164 18.71 15.88 16.59
N PRO A 165 20.04 16.08 16.67
CA PRO A 165 20.85 15.56 17.75
C PRO A 165 20.41 16.18 19.08
N ASN A 166 19.88 15.35 19.98
CA ASN A 166 19.43 15.78 21.29
C ASN A 166 19.71 14.69 22.33
N ILE A 167 20.62 14.96 23.26
CA ILE A 167 21.01 14.00 24.31
C ILE A 167 19.89 13.72 25.32
N LEU A 168 18.87 14.59 25.38
CA LEU A 168 17.68 14.42 26.21
C LEU A 168 16.59 13.63 25.47
N ASN A 169 16.75 13.36 24.17
CA ASN A 169 15.85 12.50 23.41
C ASN A 169 16.35 11.05 23.50
N ALA A 170 15.56 10.19 24.15
CA ALA A 170 15.81 8.75 24.21
C ALA A 170 15.91 8.13 22.80
N GLY A 171 15.12 8.61 21.84
CA GLY A 171 15.17 8.16 20.45
C GLY A 171 16.52 8.41 19.78
N TYR A 172 17.16 9.56 20.06
CA TYR A 172 18.49 9.87 19.52
C TYR A 172 19.60 9.07 20.21
N THR A 173 19.57 9.02 21.54
CA THR A 173 20.61 8.33 22.34
C THR A 173 20.59 6.82 22.19
N GLU A 174 19.43 6.23 21.91
CA GLU A 174 19.25 4.80 21.68
C GLU A 174 19.20 4.42 20.18
N ASN A 175 19.48 5.37 19.27
CA ASN A 175 19.44 5.16 17.82
C ASN A 175 18.12 4.53 17.32
N ARG A 176 16.99 4.99 17.87
CA ARG A 176 15.66 4.52 17.47
C ARG A 176 15.23 5.15 16.13
N PRO A 177 14.44 4.44 15.32
CA PRO A 177 13.89 5.01 14.10
C PRO A 177 12.91 6.15 14.40
N TYR A 178 13.12 7.31 13.75
CA TYR A 178 12.23 8.47 13.84
C TYR A 178 10.80 8.14 13.43
N PHE A 179 9.82 8.90 13.93
CA PHE A 179 8.39 8.60 13.79
C PHE A 179 7.96 8.30 12.34
N ASN A 180 8.31 9.18 11.39
CA ASN A 180 7.95 9.05 9.97
C ASN A 180 8.73 8.00 9.17
N LEU A 181 9.70 7.31 9.77
CA LEU A 181 10.50 6.33 9.04
C LEU A 181 9.57 5.27 8.44
N GLY A 182 9.72 5.00 7.14
CA GLY A 182 8.91 4.03 6.41
C GLY A 182 7.51 4.49 6.00
N CYS A 183 6.99 5.64 6.47
CA CYS A 183 5.64 6.10 6.08
C CYS A 183 5.53 6.34 4.57
N ALA A 184 6.50 7.06 3.99
CA ALA A 184 6.53 7.32 2.55
C ALA A 184 6.64 6.03 1.73
N SER A 185 7.44 5.06 2.19
CA SER A 185 7.58 3.75 1.57
C SER A 185 6.27 2.96 1.60
N GLN A 186 5.59 2.92 2.75
CA GLN A 186 4.31 2.23 2.91
C GLN A 186 3.21 2.89 2.08
N ARG A 187 3.19 4.23 2.01
CA ARG A 187 2.23 4.98 1.18
C ARG A 187 2.47 4.77 -0.31
N ASN A 188 3.71 4.75 -0.77
CA ASN A 188 4.05 4.45 -2.15
C ASN A 188 3.73 2.99 -2.50
N LEU A 189 4.04 2.05 -1.61
CA LEU A 189 3.65 0.65 -1.79
C LEU A 189 2.13 0.51 -1.91
N ALA A 190 1.37 1.12 -0.99
CA ALA A 190 -0.09 1.13 -1.03
C ALA A 190 -0.65 1.70 -2.35
N ALA A 191 -0.01 2.73 -2.91
CA ALA A 191 -0.40 3.32 -4.19
C ALA A 191 -0.05 2.45 -5.42
N MET A 192 0.96 1.59 -5.32
CA MET A 192 1.39 0.70 -6.41
C MET A 192 0.64 -0.64 -6.45
N ILE A 193 -0.06 -1.00 -5.37
CA ILE A 193 -0.81 -2.27 -5.30
C ILE A 193 -1.99 -2.22 -6.27
N ASP A 194 -2.01 -3.16 -7.23
CA ASP A 194 -3.08 -3.27 -8.22
C ASP A 194 -4.40 -3.76 -7.60
N ASN A 195 -4.34 -4.79 -6.74
CA ASN A 195 -5.51 -5.28 -6.00
C ASN A 195 -5.28 -5.26 -4.48
N PRO A 196 -5.84 -4.27 -3.78
CA PRO A 196 -5.71 -4.16 -2.32
C PRO A 196 -6.26 -5.36 -1.54
N ALA A 197 -7.20 -6.12 -2.09
CA ALA A 197 -7.77 -7.28 -1.41
C ALA A 197 -6.73 -8.39 -1.16
N ASP A 198 -5.65 -8.43 -1.96
CA ASP A 198 -4.58 -9.42 -1.84
C ASP A 198 -3.75 -9.27 -0.55
N LEU A 199 -3.83 -8.10 0.11
CA LEU A 199 -3.17 -7.88 1.40
C LEU A 199 -3.85 -8.62 2.55
N GLU A 200 -5.16 -8.83 2.46
CA GLU A 200 -5.96 -9.47 3.50
C GLU A 200 -6.26 -10.93 3.16
N GLN A 201 -6.43 -11.24 1.87
CA GLN A 201 -6.85 -12.55 1.41
C GLN A 201 -5.93 -13.07 0.31
N PRO A 202 -5.38 -14.29 0.43
CA PRO A 202 -4.62 -14.89 -0.64
C PRO A 202 -5.55 -15.15 -1.85
N ARG A 203 -5.06 -14.86 -3.05
CA ARG A 203 -5.76 -15.26 -4.28
C ARG A 203 -5.78 -16.78 -4.40
N ALA A 204 -6.80 -17.30 -5.06
CA ALA A 204 -6.83 -18.70 -5.47
C ALA A 204 -5.59 -18.99 -6.35
N GLU A 205 -4.88 -20.07 -6.02
CA GLU A 205 -3.75 -20.52 -6.82
C GLU A 205 -4.21 -20.91 -8.22
N THR A 206 -3.45 -20.48 -9.23
CA THR A 206 -3.66 -20.98 -10.59
C THR A 206 -3.20 -22.43 -10.68
N PRO A 207 -3.96 -23.33 -11.34
CA PRO A 207 -3.53 -24.70 -11.52
C PRO A 207 -2.15 -24.78 -12.18
N ALA A 208 -1.32 -25.71 -11.72
CA ALA A 208 -0.02 -25.95 -12.33
C ALA A 208 -0.18 -26.27 -13.83
N TYR A 209 0.67 -25.67 -14.67
CA TYR A 209 0.67 -25.95 -16.10
C TYR A 209 1.20 -27.37 -16.37
N THR A 210 0.29 -28.34 -16.42
CA THR A 210 0.58 -29.79 -16.50
C THR A 210 1.40 -30.14 -17.74
N ALA A 211 1.05 -29.61 -18.91
CA ALA A 211 1.74 -29.93 -20.16
C ALA A 211 3.26 -29.67 -20.11
N ARG A 212 3.72 -28.53 -19.55
CA ARG A 212 5.17 -28.28 -19.43
C ARG A 212 5.82 -29.14 -18.36
N ARG A 213 5.11 -29.43 -17.28
CA ARG A 213 5.59 -30.32 -16.22
C ARG A 213 5.80 -31.73 -16.78
N ASP A 214 4.86 -32.26 -17.54
CA ASP A 214 4.96 -33.59 -18.15
C ASP A 214 6.14 -33.68 -19.12
N ILE A 215 6.34 -32.67 -19.96
CA ILE A 215 7.51 -32.59 -20.86
C ILE A 215 8.83 -32.58 -20.07
N ALA A 216 8.90 -31.79 -18.99
CA ALA A 216 10.10 -31.71 -18.16
C ALA A 216 10.38 -33.04 -17.45
N PHE A 217 9.35 -33.68 -16.89
CA PHE A 217 9.46 -34.99 -16.24
C PHE A 217 9.86 -36.08 -17.24
N GLU A 218 9.32 -36.06 -18.45
CA GLU A 218 9.68 -37.03 -19.48
C GLU A 218 11.13 -36.87 -19.93
N ARG A 219 11.61 -35.63 -20.08
CA ARG A 219 13.01 -35.37 -20.38
C ARG A 219 13.94 -35.86 -19.28
N TYR A 220 13.56 -35.62 -18.02
CA TYR A 220 14.28 -36.11 -16.86
C TYR A 220 14.35 -37.65 -16.81
N ARG A 221 13.22 -38.34 -17.03
CA ARG A 221 13.18 -39.81 -17.10
C ARG A 221 14.08 -40.38 -18.18
N LYS A 222 14.17 -39.71 -19.32
CA LYS A 222 15.02 -40.09 -20.46
C LYS A 222 16.48 -39.70 -20.30
N GLY A 223 16.87 -39.03 -19.21
CA GLY A 223 18.22 -38.48 -19.04
C GLY A 223 18.57 -37.35 -20.04
N THR A 224 17.57 -36.75 -20.68
CA THR A 224 17.75 -35.65 -21.62
C THR A 224 17.69 -34.30 -20.91
N THR A 225 18.47 -33.33 -21.38
CA THR A 225 18.52 -32.00 -20.76
C THR A 225 17.15 -31.30 -20.79
N THR A 226 16.76 -30.72 -19.66
CA THR A 226 15.56 -29.87 -19.55
C THR A 226 15.83 -28.43 -20.02
N ALA A 227 17.09 -28.09 -20.30
CA ALA A 227 17.46 -26.77 -20.78
C ALA A 227 16.89 -26.49 -22.17
N THR A 228 16.60 -25.22 -22.44
CA THR A 228 16.26 -24.75 -23.79
C THR A 228 17.50 -24.85 -24.66
N THR A 229 17.40 -25.48 -25.83
CA THR A 229 18.48 -25.49 -26.83
C THR A 229 18.54 -24.13 -27.51
N TYR A 230 19.58 -23.36 -27.24
CA TYR A 230 19.85 -22.09 -27.94
C TYR A 230 20.81 -22.38 -29.10
N PRO A 231 20.37 -22.35 -30.37
CA PRO A 231 21.22 -22.68 -31.51
C PRO A 231 22.39 -21.70 -31.71
N GLU A 232 22.35 -20.55 -31.02
CA GLU A 232 23.37 -19.50 -31.09
C GLU A 232 24.18 -19.34 -29.79
N ALA A 233 24.05 -20.27 -28.83
CA ALA A 233 24.75 -20.20 -27.54
C ALA A 233 26.26 -20.04 -27.68
N ASP A 234 26.85 -20.60 -28.74
CA ASP A 234 28.29 -20.51 -29.02
C ASP A 234 28.68 -19.34 -29.94
N LYS A 235 27.70 -18.65 -30.56
CA LYS A 235 27.98 -17.50 -31.44
C LYS A 235 28.23 -16.20 -30.67
N ALA A 236 27.84 -16.13 -29.40
CA ALA A 236 28.03 -14.96 -28.54
C ALA A 236 29.30 -15.03 -27.66
N LYS A 237 30.16 -16.04 -27.86
CA LYS A 237 31.47 -16.08 -27.20
C LYS A 237 32.42 -15.14 -27.92
N LEU A 238 32.64 -13.95 -27.35
CA LEU A 238 33.78 -13.10 -27.71
C LEU A 238 35.05 -13.93 -27.57
N SER A 239 35.85 -13.97 -28.63
CA SER A 239 37.04 -14.79 -28.82
C SER A 239 37.96 -14.87 -27.60
N ASP A 240 38.47 -16.07 -27.34
CA ASP A 240 39.56 -16.37 -26.40
C ASP A 240 40.88 -15.77 -26.94
N THR A 241 41.06 -14.45 -26.80
CA THR A 241 42.33 -13.78 -27.14
C THR A 241 43.31 -13.99 -26.00
N GLY A 242 43.98 -15.14 -26.02
CA GLY A 242 44.96 -15.52 -24.99
C GLY A 242 45.53 -16.92 -25.15
N ARG A 243 46.01 -17.28 -26.35
CA ARG A 243 47.00 -18.35 -26.55
C ARG A 243 48.08 -17.88 -27.52
#